data_AF-A0A7R6WC57-F1
#
_entry.id   AF-A0A7R6WC57-F1
#
_cell.length_a   1.000
_cell.length_b   1.000
_cell.length_c   1.000
_cell.angle_alpha   90.00
_cell.angle_beta   90.00
_cell.angle_gamma   90.00
#
_symmetry.space_group_name_H-M   'P 1'
#
loop_
_entity.id
_entity.type
_entity.pdbx_description
1 polymer ?
#
loop_
_entity_poly.entity_id
_entity_poly.type
_entity_poly.pdbx_seq_one_letter_code
_entity_poly.pdbx_strand_id
1 'polypeptide(L)'
;MDFACNVANPLINAPIRLYTPLKTGKLQLDIPANNISWPIALHKQCHVGNWVERAKKEQVFDASWVQKLDKVHLKMHELADEIFSIYQQGQVVEARDKLKEMQIVFDKMTNVLGEWE
;
A
#
# COMPACT_ATOMS: atom_id res chain seq x y z
N MET A 1 30.82 11.40 4.53
CA MET A 1 30.81 10.73 5.85
C MET A 1 29.92 9.52 5.71
N ASP A 2 30.56 8.39 5.41
CA ASP A 2 29.93 7.08 5.37
C ASP A 2 29.64 6.60 6.79
N PHE A 3 28.47 5.99 7.01
CA PHE A 3 28.30 5.04 8.10
C PHE A 3 27.83 3.72 7.51
N ALA A 4 28.82 2.84 7.32
CA ALA A 4 28.62 1.41 7.20
C ALA A 4 28.15 0.86 8.56
N CYS A 5 27.11 0.02 8.55
CA CYS A 5 26.86 -0.91 9.64
C CYS A 5 26.67 -2.31 9.05
N ASN A 6 27.74 -3.11 9.15
CA ASN A 6 27.81 -4.56 9.02
C ASN A 6 28.41 -4.99 10.38
N VAL A 7 27.96 -5.99 11.14
CA VAL A 7 27.51 -7.33 10.77
C VAL A 7 26.87 -8.04 11.99
N ALA A 8 26.04 -9.05 11.66
CA ALA A 8 25.85 -10.35 12.33
C ALA A 8 24.93 -10.49 13.57
N ASN A 9 23.77 -11.13 13.35
CA ASN A 9 23.19 -12.09 14.28
C ASN A 9 22.61 -13.29 13.50
N PRO A 10 23.05 -14.54 13.75
CA PRO A 10 22.76 -15.69 12.91
C PRO A 10 21.57 -16.51 13.42
N LEU A 11 20.36 -16.25 12.90
CA LEU A 11 19.23 -17.19 12.97
C LEU A 11 18.35 -17.18 11.71
N ILE A 12 18.94 -16.85 10.55
CA ILE A 12 18.23 -16.88 9.26
C ILE A 12 18.49 -18.22 8.57
N ASN A 13 17.87 -19.28 9.07
CA ASN A 13 17.72 -20.54 8.34
C ASN A 13 16.23 -20.81 8.11
N ALA A 14 15.66 -20.05 7.16
CA ALA A 14 14.48 -20.48 6.42
C ALA A 14 14.72 -20.08 4.96
N PRO A 15 14.54 -20.97 3.98
CA PRO A 15 14.95 -20.73 2.61
C PRO A 15 14.11 -19.59 2.02
N ILE A 16 14.75 -18.43 1.85
CA ILE A 16 14.24 -17.35 0.99
C ILE A 16 14.28 -17.92 -0.42
N ARG A 17 13.10 -18.34 -0.89
CA ARG A 17 12.92 -18.86 -2.25
C ARG A 17 13.27 -17.74 -3.21
N LEU A 18 14.44 -17.89 -3.83
CA LEU A 18 15.01 -17.01 -4.84
C LEU A 18 13.99 -16.71 -5.93
N TYR A 19 13.97 -15.43 -6.32
CA TYR A 19 13.32 -14.90 -7.50
C TYR A 19 13.44 -15.84 -8.70
N THR A 20 12.31 -16.23 -9.27
CA THR A 20 12.27 -16.79 -10.64
C THR A 20 12.18 -15.65 -11.65
N PRO A 21 12.88 -15.75 -12.80
CA PRO A 21 13.02 -14.65 -13.75
C PRO A 21 11.69 -14.30 -14.42
N LEU A 22 11.50 -13.00 -14.67
CA LEU A 22 10.40 -12.42 -15.44
C LEU A 22 10.28 -13.16 -16.78
N LYS A 23 9.25 -14.00 -16.92
CA LYS A 23 8.82 -14.46 -18.23
C LYS A 23 8.18 -13.27 -18.94
N THR A 24 8.82 -12.85 -20.01
CA THR A 24 8.33 -11.92 -21.04
C THR A 24 6.83 -12.07 -21.24
N GLY A 25 6.07 -11.02 -20.96
CA GLY A 25 4.64 -10.98 -21.21
C GLY A 25 4.15 -9.55 -21.08
N LYS A 26 3.67 -9.00 -22.20
CA LYS A 26 2.90 -7.76 -22.31
C LYS A 26 2.09 -7.44 -21.05
N LEU A 27 2.03 -6.17 -20.68
CA LEU A 27 0.90 -5.63 -19.91
C LEU A 27 -0.36 -5.74 -20.78
N GLN A 28 -0.93 -6.93 -20.82
CA GLN A 28 -2.24 -7.22 -21.36
C GLN A 28 -3.19 -7.21 -20.15
N LEU A 29 -4.11 -6.25 -20.11
CA LEU A 29 -5.25 -6.30 -19.19
C LEU A 29 -6.14 -7.44 -19.68
N ASP A 30 -5.95 -8.63 -19.11
CA ASP A 30 -6.76 -9.79 -19.44
C ASP A 30 -8.20 -9.63 -18.91
N ILE A 31 -9.14 -10.09 -19.74
CA ILE A 31 -10.61 -10.16 -19.61
C ILE A 31 -11.03 -10.60 -18.19
N PRO A 32 -12.17 -10.09 -17.63
CA PRO A 32 -12.46 -10.20 -16.21
C PRO A 32 -12.60 -11.67 -15.79
N ALA A 33 -11.56 -12.17 -15.13
CA ALA A 33 -11.68 -13.36 -14.32
C ALA A 33 -12.67 -13.04 -13.19
N ASN A 34 -13.87 -13.55 -13.34
CA ASN A 34 -14.88 -13.62 -12.30
C ASN A 34 -14.19 -14.17 -11.03
N ASN A 35 -14.07 -13.35 -9.99
CA ASN A 35 -13.31 -13.58 -8.73
C ASN A 35 -11.81 -13.20 -8.71
N ILE A 36 -11.43 -12.05 -9.26
CA ILE A 36 -10.22 -11.35 -8.77
C ILE A 36 -10.58 -10.76 -7.41
N SER A 37 -10.30 -11.50 -6.34
CA SER A 37 -10.18 -10.96 -4.98
C SER A 37 -9.23 -9.78 -5.07
N TRP A 38 -9.76 -8.55 -5.13
CA TRP A 38 -9.01 -7.31 -5.26
C TRP A 38 -7.96 -7.27 -4.13
N PRO A 39 -6.68 -7.61 -4.40
CA PRO A 39 -5.70 -7.81 -3.32
C PRO A 39 -5.40 -6.49 -2.60
N ILE A 40 -5.68 -5.40 -3.31
CA ILE A 40 -5.57 -4.04 -2.85
C ILE A 40 -6.66 -3.71 -1.82
N ALA A 41 -7.76 -4.47 -1.67
CA ALA A 41 -8.83 -4.10 -0.72
C ALA A 41 -8.42 -4.20 0.76
N LEU A 42 -7.47 -5.10 1.09
CA LEU A 42 -7.11 -5.33 2.48
C LEU A 42 -5.98 -4.40 2.92
N HIS A 43 -6.34 -3.24 3.49
CA HIS A 43 -5.38 -2.23 3.95
C HIS A 43 -4.32 -2.78 4.91
N LYS A 44 -4.60 -3.85 5.68
CA LYS A 44 -3.59 -4.48 6.56
C LYS A 44 -2.60 -5.40 5.85
N GLN A 45 -2.89 -5.85 4.62
CA GLN A 45 -2.07 -6.81 3.89
C GLN A 45 -1.18 -6.16 2.82
N CYS A 46 -1.36 -4.86 2.55
CA CYS A 46 -0.48 -4.12 1.65
C CYS A 46 0.88 -3.81 2.31
N HIS A 47 1.83 -3.30 1.52
CA HIS A 47 3.16 -2.94 2.03
C HIS A 47 3.11 -1.89 3.15
N VAL A 48 2.27 -0.86 3.00
CA VAL A 48 2.11 0.19 4.02
C VAL A 48 1.45 -0.38 5.28
N GLY A 49 0.43 -1.22 5.15
CA GLY A 49 -0.22 -1.89 6.28
C GLY A 49 0.76 -2.73 7.10
N ASN A 50 1.56 -3.57 6.44
CA ASN A 50 2.60 -4.35 7.09
C ASN A 50 3.65 -3.46 7.78
N TRP A 51 4.05 -2.36 7.14
CA TRP A 51 4.98 -1.39 7.71
C TRP A 51 4.39 -0.69 8.95
N VAL A 52 3.12 -0.28 8.91
CA VAL A 52 2.43 0.35 10.05
C VAL A 52 2.40 -0.61 11.25
N GLU A 53 2.05 -1.87 11.04
CA GLU A 53 2.01 -2.86 12.12
C GLU A 53 3.41 -3.12 12.71
N ARG A 54 4.45 -3.07 11.89
CA ARG A 54 5.84 -3.11 12.35
C ARG A 54 6.20 -1.85 13.15
N ALA A 55 5.90 -0.65 12.64
CA ALA A 55 6.20 0.62 13.28
C ALA A 55 5.56 0.74 14.67
N LYS A 56 4.31 0.25 14.82
CA LYS A 56 3.62 0.16 16.13
C LYS A 56 4.36 -0.75 17.12
N LYS A 57 4.94 -1.87 16.65
CA LYS A 57 5.67 -2.83 17.50
C LYS A 57 7.03 -2.32 17.92
N GLU A 58 7.75 -1.68 17.00
CA GLU A 58 9.11 -1.19 17.24
C GLU A 58 9.13 0.09 18.10
N GLN A 59 8.01 0.83 18.17
CA GLN A 59 7.84 2.03 19.01
C GLN A 59 8.91 3.11 18.79
N VAL A 60 9.50 3.13 17.59
CA VAL A 60 10.49 4.14 17.17
C VAL A 60 9.83 5.49 16.87
N PHE A 61 8.59 5.44 16.37
CA PHE A 61 7.80 6.62 16.01
C PHE A 61 6.75 6.93 17.07
N ASP A 62 6.34 8.20 17.15
CA ASP A 62 5.20 8.57 17.98
C ASP A 62 3.95 7.78 17.59
N ALA A 63 3.31 7.19 18.61
CA ALA A 63 2.16 6.33 18.39
C ALA A 63 0.97 7.07 17.76
N SER A 64 0.77 8.35 18.11
CA SER A 64 -0.32 9.16 17.57
C SER A 64 -0.09 9.47 16.09
N TRP A 65 1.17 9.70 15.69
CA TRP A 65 1.52 9.88 14.30
C TRP A 65 1.35 8.61 13.47
N VAL A 66 1.83 7.46 13.94
CA VAL A 66 1.64 6.18 13.23
C VAL A 66 0.14 5.87 13.06
N GLN A 67 -0.67 6.18 14.07
CA GLN A 67 -2.13 6.06 13.98
C GLN A 67 -2.75 7.04 12.96
N LYS A 68 -2.25 8.28 12.88
CA LYS A 68 -2.70 9.26 11.90
C LYS A 68 -2.42 8.79 10.47
N LEU A 69 -1.22 8.26 10.23
CA LEU A 69 -0.83 7.68 8.94
C LEU A 69 -1.70 6.48 8.57
N ASP A 70 -1.94 5.54 9.50
CA ASP A 70 -2.80 4.37 9.29
C ASP A 70 -4.23 4.76 8.92
N LYS A 71 -4.77 5.83 9.53
CA LYS A 71 -6.12 6.34 9.22
C LYS A 71 -6.23 6.91 7.80
N VAL A 72 -5.26 7.74 7.37
CA VAL A 72 -5.29 8.30 6.01
C VAL A 72 -5.07 7.20 4.98
N HIS A 73 -4.19 6.25 5.27
CA HIS A 73 -3.97 5.06 4.46
C HIS A 73 -5.23 4.18 4.32
N LEU A 74 -5.96 3.93 5.41
CA LEU A 74 -7.25 3.23 5.34
C LEU A 74 -8.24 3.98 4.42
N LYS A 75 -8.31 5.31 4.53
CA LYS A 75 -9.21 6.10 3.68
C LYS A 75 -8.87 6.00 2.19
N MET A 76 -7.58 5.87 1.88
CA MET A 76 -7.12 5.62 0.51
C MET A 76 -7.68 4.31 -0.04
N HIS A 77 -7.60 3.24 0.76
CA HIS A 77 -8.13 1.93 0.41
C HIS A 77 -9.65 1.95 0.20
N GLU A 78 -10.40 2.54 1.14
CA GLU A 78 -11.86 2.67 1.03
C GLU A 78 -12.27 3.38 -0.27
N LEU A 79 -11.56 4.47 -0.61
CA LEU A 79 -11.86 5.24 -1.81
C LEU A 79 -11.45 4.50 -3.09
N ALA A 80 -10.37 3.72 -3.05
CA ALA A 80 -9.97 2.89 -4.19
C ALA A 80 -11.02 1.81 -4.48
N ASP A 81 -11.55 1.16 -3.44
CA ASP A 81 -12.61 0.17 -3.56
C ASP A 81 -13.92 0.80 -4.07
N GLU A 82 -14.26 1.99 -3.60
CA GLU A 82 -15.42 2.76 -4.08
C GLU A 82 -15.31 3.10 -5.57
N ILE A 83 -14.17 3.68 -5.99
CA ILE A 83 -13.91 4.03 -7.39
C ILE A 83 -13.98 2.79 -8.28
N PHE A 84 -13.38 1.69 -7.84
CA PHE A 84 -13.41 0.43 -8.55
C PHE A 84 -14.85 -0.10 -8.69
N SER A 85 -15.63 -0.09 -7.61
CA SER A 85 -17.04 -0.50 -7.63
C SER A 85 -17.88 0.31 -8.62
N ILE A 86 -17.73 1.64 -8.62
CA ILE A 86 -18.46 2.54 -9.54
C ILE A 86 -18.03 2.29 -10.99
N TYR A 87 -16.74 2.09 -11.21
CA TYR A 87 -16.22 1.76 -12.55
C TYR A 87 -16.81 0.43 -13.08
N GLN A 88 -16.86 -0.59 -12.23
CA GLN A 88 -17.41 -1.91 -12.59
C GLN A 88 -18.92 -1.87 -12.89
N GLN A 89 -19.64 -0.86 -12.37
CA GLN A 89 -21.04 -0.60 -12.70
C GLN A 89 -21.22 0.15 -14.04
N GLY A 90 -20.13 0.48 -14.74
CA GLY A 90 -20.15 1.22 -16.01
C GLY A 90 -20.27 2.74 -15.84
N GLN A 91 -20.26 3.26 -14.61
CA GLN A 91 -20.35 4.68 -14.30
C GLN A 91 -19.00 5.39 -14.46
N VAL A 92 -18.43 5.35 -15.66
CA VAL A 92 -17.05 5.79 -15.94
C VAL A 92 -16.80 7.27 -15.60
N VAL A 93 -17.78 8.14 -15.87
CA VAL A 93 -17.63 9.59 -15.59
C VAL A 93 -17.54 9.84 -14.09
N GLU A 94 -18.41 9.20 -13.31
CA GLU A 94 -18.44 9.32 -11.85
C GLU A 94 -17.18 8.74 -11.19
N ALA A 95 -16.74 7.55 -11.64
CA ALA A 95 -15.50 6.95 -11.17
C ALA A 95 -14.29 7.86 -11.45
N ARG A 96 -14.25 8.50 -12.62
CA ARG A 96 -13.21 9.47 -12.97
C ARG A 96 -13.26 10.71 -12.09
N ASP A 97 -14.44 11.26 -11.83
CA ASP A 97 -14.57 12.44 -10.98
C ASP A 97 -14.11 12.17 -9.54
N LYS A 98 -14.37 10.96 -9.02
CA LYS A 98 -13.87 10.53 -7.69
C LYS A 98 -12.36 10.40 -7.59
N LEU A 99 -11.62 10.31 -8.70
CA LEU A 99 -10.15 10.37 -8.67
C LEU A 99 -9.64 11.71 -8.12
N LYS A 100 -10.44 12.79 -8.17
CA LYS A 100 -10.10 14.06 -7.52
C LYS A 100 -10.05 13.92 -6.00
N GLU A 101 -10.98 13.16 -5.42
CA GLU A 101 -10.97 12.84 -3.99
C GLU A 101 -9.76 11.96 -3.63
N MET A 102 -9.38 11.04 -4.52
CA MET A 102 -8.20 10.19 -4.36
C MET A 102 -6.93 11.02 -4.25
N GLN A 103 -6.78 12.02 -5.13
CA GLN A 103 -5.65 12.96 -5.06
C GLN A 103 -5.60 13.69 -3.71
N ILE A 104 -6.74 14.15 -3.19
CA ILE A 104 -6.80 14.83 -1.89
C ILE A 104 -6.35 13.91 -0.76
N VAL A 105 -6.74 12.63 -0.77
CA VAL A 105 -6.31 11.65 0.24
C VAL A 105 -4.81 11.34 0.11
N PHE A 106 -4.29 11.27 -1.11
CA PHE A 106 -2.86 11.13 -1.38
C PHE A 106 -2.05 12.31 -0.85
N ASP A 107 -2.49 13.53 -1.12
CA ASP A 107 -1.84 14.75 -0.62
C ASP A 107 -1.86 14.78 0.91
N LYS A 108 -2.98 14.40 1.53
CA LYS A 108 -3.06 14.24 2.99
C LYS A 108 -2.05 13.22 3.51
N MET A 109 -1.92 12.06 2.87
CA MET A 109 -0.98 11.03 3.29
C MET A 109 0.46 11.54 3.20
N THR A 110 0.79 12.24 2.12
CA THR A 110 2.10 12.86 1.90
C THR A 110 2.41 13.91 2.96
N ASN A 111 1.42 14.76 3.31
CA ASN A 111 1.56 15.73 4.39
C ASN A 111 1.82 15.06 5.74
N VAL A 112 1.12 13.96 6.06
CA VAL A 112 1.38 13.20 7.29
C VAL A 112 2.81 12.65 7.29
N LEU A 113 3.29 12.11 6.17
CA LEU A 113 4.66 11.61 6.06
C LEU A 113 5.70 12.72 6.27
N GLY A 114 5.47 13.91 5.71
CA GLY A 114 6.35 15.08 5.85
C GLY A 114 6.35 15.72 7.25
N GLU A 115 5.40 15.37 8.15
CA GLU A 115 5.45 15.83 9.54
C GLU A 115 6.62 15.25 10.34
N TRP A 116 7.29 14.21 9.81
CA TRP A 116 8.45 13.56 10.44
C TRP A 116 9.76 13.72 9.66
N GLU A 117 9.76 14.51 8.58
CA GLU A 117 10.99 14.98 7.93
C GLU A 117 11.63 16.13 8.72
#